data_AF-A0A5A9FEC2-F1
#
_entry.id   AF-A0A5A9FEC2-F1
#
_cell.length_a   1.000
_cell.length_b   1.000
_cell.length_c   1.000
_cell.angle_alpha   90.00
_cell.angle_beta   90.00
_cell.angle_gamma   90.00
#
_symmetry.space_group_name_H-M   'P 1'
#
loop_
_entity.id
_entity.type
_entity.pdbx_description
1 polymer ?
#
loop_
_entity_poly.entity_id
_entity_poly.type
_entity_poly.pdbx_seq_one_letter_code
_entity_poly.pdbx_strand_id
1 'polypeptide(L)'
;MMIRPVLVDYNGIAFPADDDDAAALHAVLLKAVRSPMHPDDVRPIAGETVLIMSVNHGRRTAGVAYRCAVISPPAGTVYRIGNRLTDEPYILLSIRHMVVGKR
;
A
#
# COMPACT_ATOMS: atom_id res chain seq x y z
N MET A 1 -7.39 19.95 0.47
CA MET A 1 -6.88 18.72 1.14
C MET A 1 -5.50 18.44 0.56
N MET A 2 -4.44 18.69 1.32
CA MET A 2 -3.05 18.54 0.86
C MET A 2 -2.76 17.04 0.68
N ILE A 3 -2.40 16.60 -0.52
CA ILE A 3 -2.10 15.19 -0.80
C ILE A 3 -0.77 14.86 -0.12
N ARG A 4 -0.82 14.08 0.96
CA ARG A 4 0.40 13.59 1.60
C ARG A 4 1.07 12.55 0.69
N PRO A 5 2.39 12.62 0.49
CA PRO A 5 3.12 11.56 -0.20
C PRO A 5 2.94 10.23 0.53
N VAL A 6 2.60 9.21 -0.25
CA VAL A 6 2.57 7.81 0.21
C VAL A 6 3.57 7.04 -0.64
N LEU A 7 4.60 6.50 -0.01
CA LEU A 7 5.56 5.59 -0.63
C LEU A 7 5.12 4.16 -0.37
N VAL A 8 5.19 3.31 -1.39
CA VAL A 8 4.86 1.88 -1.27
C VAL A 8 6.12 1.07 -1.51
N ASP A 9 6.47 0.26 -0.52
CA ASP A 9 7.60 -0.67 -0.56
C ASP A 9 7.09 -2.11 -0.69
N TYR A 10 7.54 -2.80 -1.73
CA TYR A 10 7.11 -4.14 -2.15
C TYR A 10 8.14 -5.23 -1.88
N ASN A 11 8.92 -5.10 -0.80
CA ASN A 11 9.93 -6.09 -0.43
C ASN A 11 9.39 -7.53 -0.46
N GLY A 12 9.84 -8.32 -1.44
CA GLY A 12 9.62 -9.77 -1.53
C GLY A 12 8.35 -10.25 -2.26
N ILE A 13 7.79 -9.47 -3.19
CA ILE A 13 6.49 -9.79 -3.81
C ILE A 13 6.63 -10.21 -5.27
N ALA A 14 6.00 -11.33 -5.64
CA ALA A 14 5.81 -11.73 -7.02
C ALA A 14 4.51 -11.12 -7.57
N PHE A 15 4.60 -10.44 -8.71
CA PHE A 15 3.42 -9.94 -9.42
C PHE A 15 2.76 -11.07 -10.22
N PRO A 16 1.42 -11.13 -10.26
CA PRO A 16 0.71 -12.12 -11.05
C PRO A 16 0.93 -11.88 -12.55
N ALA A 17 0.92 -12.95 -13.34
CA ALA A 17 1.08 -12.89 -14.79
C ALA A 17 -0.24 -12.64 -15.56
N ASP A 18 -1.39 -12.74 -14.89
CA ASP A 18 -2.72 -12.56 -15.46
C ASP A 18 -3.17 -11.09 -15.29
N ASP A 19 -3.60 -10.45 -16.38
CA ASP A 19 -4.03 -9.05 -16.42
C ASP A 19 -5.19 -8.77 -15.45
N ASP A 20 -6.11 -9.71 -15.27
CA ASP A 20 -7.24 -9.55 -14.35
C ASP A 20 -6.78 -9.54 -12.88
N ASP A 21 -5.78 -10.37 -12.56
CA ASP A 21 -5.22 -10.45 -11.21
C ASP A 21 -4.37 -9.21 -10.92
N ALA A 22 -3.62 -8.72 -11.92
CA ALA A 22 -2.87 -7.47 -11.84
C ALA A 22 -3.81 -6.26 -11.64
N ALA A 23 -4.93 -6.21 -12.37
CA ALA A 23 -5.93 -5.16 -12.20
C ALA A 23 -6.55 -5.17 -10.80
N ALA A 24 -6.86 -6.35 -10.26
CA ALA A 24 -7.39 -6.51 -8.91
C ALA A 24 -6.37 -6.05 -7.84
N LEU A 25 -5.09 -6.42 -7.98
CA LEU A 25 -4.03 -5.96 -7.09
C LEU A 25 -3.83 -4.44 -7.16
N HIS A 26 -3.81 -3.88 -8.37
CA HIS A 26 -3.70 -2.45 -8.56
C HIS A 26 -4.85 -1.70 -7.87
N ALA A 27 -6.08 -2.21 -7.98
CA ALA A 27 -7.24 -1.61 -7.33
C ALA A 27 -7.13 -1.61 -5.79
N VAL A 28 -6.67 -2.71 -5.17
CA VAL A 28 -6.51 -2.76 -3.71
C VAL A 28 -5.33 -1.91 -3.22
N LEU A 29 -4.25 -1.83 -3.99
CA LEU A 29 -3.12 -0.95 -3.68
C LEU A 29 -3.53 0.52 -3.73
N LEU A 30 -4.31 0.90 -4.75
CA LEU A 30 -4.86 2.25 -4.84
C LEU A 30 -5.78 2.57 -3.65
N LYS A 31 -6.59 1.60 -3.19
CA LYS A 31 -7.42 1.74 -1.98
C LYS A 31 -6.55 1.96 -0.74
N ALA A 32 -5.50 1.17 -0.55
CA ALA A 32 -4.56 1.30 0.56
C ALA A 32 -3.82 2.65 0.55
N VAL A 33 -3.39 3.13 -0.62
CA VAL A 33 -2.72 4.43 -0.77
C VAL A 33 -3.65 5.60 -0.47
N ARG A 34 -4.93 5.52 -0.85
CA ARG A 34 -5.91 6.58 -0.60
C ARG A 34 -6.32 6.68 0.88
N SER A 35 -6.37 5.55 1.57
CA SER A 35 -6.85 5.47 2.96
C SER A 35 -5.95 4.59 3.84
N PRO A 36 -4.65 4.92 3.98
CA PRO A 36 -3.67 4.03 4.60
C PRO A 36 -3.93 3.73 6.08
N MET A 37 -4.63 4.63 6.78
CA MET A 37 -4.97 4.52 8.21
C MET A 37 -6.38 3.96 8.48
N HIS A 38 -7.15 3.64 7.44
CA HIS A 38 -8.51 3.11 7.57
C HIS A 38 -8.60 1.75 6.86
N PRO A 39 -7.93 0.70 7.38
CA PRO A 39 -7.99 -0.63 6.80
C PRO A 39 -9.37 -1.26 6.97
N ASP A 40 -9.63 -2.33 6.21
CA ASP A 40 -10.83 -3.14 6.38
C ASP A 40 -10.74 -4.03 7.63
N ASP A 41 -9.52 -4.48 7.97
CA ASP A 41 -9.24 -5.35 9.11
C ASP A 41 -7.82 -5.13 9.66
N VAL A 42 -7.57 -5.54 10.90
CA VAL A 42 -6.26 -5.47 11.57
C VAL A 42 -5.98 -6.81 12.23
N ARG A 43 -4.86 -7.45 11.88
CA ARG A 43 -4.52 -8.79 12.39
C ARG A 43 -3.06 -8.92 12.82
N PRO A 44 -2.76 -9.75 13.82
CA PRO A 44 -1.40 -10.20 14.07
C PRO A 44 -1.01 -11.27 13.03
N ILE A 45 0.07 -11.06 12.28
CA ILE A 45 0.68 -12.05 11.38
C ILE A 45 2.15 -12.19 11.76
N ALA A 46 2.59 -13.42 12.04
CA ALA A 46 3.96 -13.74 12.43
C ALA A 46 4.51 -12.87 13.59
N GLY A 47 3.64 -12.48 14.53
CA GLY A 47 3.99 -11.63 15.68
C GLY A 47 3.99 -10.13 15.42
N GLU A 48 3.71 -9.67 14.18
CA GLU A 48 3.54 -8.26 13.84
C GLU A 48 2.06 -7.91 13.62
N THR A 49 1.60 -6.77 14.14
CA THR A 49 0.29 -6.22 13.76
C THR A 49 0.36 -5.65 12.35
N VAL A 50 -0.45 -6.18 11.44
CA VAL A 50 -0.58 -5.72 10.06
C VAL A 50 -1.99 -5.21 9.77
N LEU A 51 -2.07 -4.24 8.88
CA LEU A 51 -3.30 -3.66 8.37
C LEU A 51 -3.69 -4.40 7.09
N ILE A 52 -4.97 -4.73 6.93
CA ILE A 52 -5.47 -5.48 5.78
C ILE A 52 -6.43 -4.60 4.99
N MET A 53 -6.19 -4.51 3.69
CA MET A 53 -7.10 -3.89 2.73
C MET A 53 -7.51 -4.93 1.69
N SER A 54 -8.78 -4.91 1.30
CA SER A 54 -9.34 -5.82 0.31
C SER A 54 -10.27 -5.11 -0.67
N VAL A 55 -10.37 -5.64 -1.89
CA VAL A 55 -11.32 -5.20 -2.91
C VAL A 55 -11.89 -6.40 -3.66
N ASN A 56 -13.11 -6.25 -4.16
CA ASN A 56 -13.63 -7.11 -5.22
C ASN A 56 -13.47 -6.37 -6.55
N HIS A 57 -12.87 -7.03 -7.54
CA HIS A 57 -12.64 -6.49 -8.88
C HIS A 57 -13.06 -7.53 -9.92
N GLY A 58 -14.23 -7.31 -10.55
CA GLY A 58 -14.82 -8.29 -11.46
C GLY A 58 -15.09 -9.62 -10.76
N ARG A 59 -14.47 -10.70 -11.28
CA ARG A 59 -14.55 -12.07 -10.72
C ARG A 59 -13.45 -12.38 -9.70
N ARG A 60 -12.57 -11.42 -9.43
CA ARG A 60 -11.43 -11.59 -8.53
C ARG A 60 -11.68 -10.85 -7.21
N THR A 61 -11.10 -11.39 -6.14
CA THR A 61 -10.96 -10.70 -4.86
C THR A 61 -9.47 -10.54 -4.60
N ALA A 62 -9.03 -9.32 -4.32
CA ALA A 62 -7.65 -9.01 -4.02
C ALA A 62 -7.52 -8.45 -2.61
N GLY A 63 -6.41 -8.77 -1.95
CA GLY A 63 -6.08 -8.34 -0.61
C GLY A 63 -4.60 -8.00 -0.47
N VAL A 64 -4.31 -6.96 0.30
CA VAL A 64 -2.95 -6.60 0.72
C VAL A 64 -2.88 -6.53 2.23
N ALA A 65 -1.83 -7.12 2.80
CA ALA A 65 -1.46 -6.92 4.19
C ALA A 65 -0.24 -6.01 4.23
N TYR A 66 -0.30 -4.92 5.00
CA TYR A 66 0.74 -3.89 5.02
C TYR A 66 0.96 -3.31 6.41
N ARG A 67 2.12 -2.69 6.59
CA ARG A 67 2.42 -1.81 7.72
C ARG A 67 2.40 -0.36 7.24
N CYS A 68 1.92 0.53 8.09
CA CYS A 68 1.89 1.96 7.82
C CYS A 68 2.76 2.70 8.84
N ALA A 69 3.63 3.58 8.37
CA ALA A 69 4.45 4.44 9.22
C ALA A 69 4.53 5.85 8.66
N VAL A 70 4.53 6.86 9.53
CA VAL A 70 4.87 8.24 9.16
C VAL A 70 6.37 8.39 9.30
N ILE A 71 7.06 8.76 8.21
CA ILE A 71 8.50 8.90 8.15
C ILE A 71 8.83 10.37 7.89
N SER A 72 9.71 10.93 8.70
CA SER A 72 10.37 12.19 8.39
C SER A 72 11.66 11.89 7.63
N PRO A 73 11.93 12.58 6.51
CA PRO A 73 13.20 12.40 5.81
C PRO A 73 14.38 12.85 6.69
N PRO A 74 15.59 12.29 6.50
CA PRO A 74 16.79 12.76 7.18
C PRO A 74 17.03 14.25 6.95
N ALA A 75 17.62 14.94 7.93
CA ALA A 75 17.90 16.37 7.83
C ALA A 75 18.71 16.69 6.55
N GLY A 76 18.28 17.72 5.80
CA GLY A 76 18.89 18.11 4.53
C GLY A 76 18.46 17.28 3.31
N THR A 77 17.61 16.27 3.47
CA THR A 77 17.07 15.50 2.34
C THR A 77 15.84 16.18 1.76
N VAL A 78 15.90 16.53 0.47
CA VAL A 78 14.77 17.05 -0.30
C VAL A 78 14.42 16.05 -1.38
N TYR A 79 13.14 15.72 -1.50
CA TYR A 79 12.61 14.78 -2.49
C TYR A 79 11.49 15.42 -3.31
N ARG A 80 11.12 14.78 -4.42
CA ARG A 80 10.14 15.31 -5.37
C ARG A 80 8.81 14.56 -5.26
N ILE A 81 7.71 15.29 -5.11
CA ILE A 81 6.33 14.79 -5.22
C ILE A 81 5.66 15.48 -6.40
N GLY A 82 5.41 14.73 -7.47
CA GLY A 82 4.96 15.30 -8.75
C GLY A 82 5.96 16.34 -9.25
N ASN A 83 5.54 17.61 -9.33
CA ASN A 83 6.40 18.73 -9.75
C ASN A 83 6.91 19.59 -8.59
N ARG A 84 6.67 19.20 -7.33
CA ARG A 84 7.07 19.96 -6.14
C ARG A 84 8.26 19.30 -5.44
N LEU A 85 9.29 20.09 -5.12
CA LEU A 85 10.35 19.69 -4.18
C LEU A 85 9.90 19.92 -2.74
N THR A 86 10.17 18.97 -1.85
CA THR A 86 9.76 19.04 -0.44
C THR A 86 10.64 18.16 0.46
N ASP A 87 10.63 18.47 1.74
CA ASP A 87 11.23 17.74 2.86
C ASP A 87 10.17 17.32 3.90
N GLU A 88 8.88 17.43 3.55
CA GLU A 88 7.79 17.11 4.47
C GLU A 88 7.78 15.63 4.85
N PRO A 89 7.23 15.26 6.02
CA PRO A 89 7.02 13.85 6.36
C PRO A 89 6.08 13.15 5.36
N TYR A 90 6.35 11.87 5.10
CA TYR A 90 5.57 11.03 4.20
C TYR A 90 5.05 9.77 4.90
N ILE A 91 4.05 9.13 4.31
CA ILE A 91 3.56 7.82 4.78
C ILE A 91 4.28 6.73 3.99
N LEU A 92 4.87 5.75 4.68
CA LEU A 92 5.43 4.55 4.08
C LEU A 92 4.47 3.38 4.32
N LEU A 93 4.04 2.74 3.22
CA LEU A 93 3.31 1.48 3.23
C LEU A 93 4.28 0.35 2.86
N SER A 94 4.64 -0.46 3.84
CA SER A 94 5.43 -1.68 3.62
C SER A 94 4.49 -2.85 3.42
N ILE A 95 4.32 -3.29 2.17
CA ILE A 95 3.46 -4.41 1.84
C ILE A 95 4.16 -5.72 2.24
N ARG A 96 3.50 -6.53 3.05
CA ARG A 96 4.00 -7.84 3.50
C ARG A 96 3.49 -8.98 2.63
N HIS A 97 2.21 -8.91 2.25
CA HIS A 97 1.57 -9.94 1.45
C HIS A 97 0.61 -9.31 0.45
N MET A 98 0.54 -9.91 -0.74
CA MET A 98 -0.50 -9.69 -1.73
C MET A 98 -1.17 -11.02 -2.03
N VAL A 99 -2.48 -11.01 -2.10
CA VAL A 99 -3.27 -12.20 -2.42
C VAL A 99 -4.30 -11.82 -3.47
N VAL A 100 -4.43 -12.67 -4.49
CA VAL A 100 -5.56 -12.62 -5.43
C VAL A 100 -6.19 -14.00 -5.45
N GLY A 101 -7.51 -14.03 -5.31
CA GLY A 101 -8.31 -15.23 -5.41
C GLY A 101 -9.44 -15.06 -6.40
N LYS A 102 -9.93 -16.18 -6.91
CA LYS A 102 -11.24 -16.24 -7.55
C LYS A 102 -12.30 -16.36 -6.46
N ARG A 103 -13.43 -15.69 -6.66
CA ARG A 103 -14.63 -15.92 -5.84
C ARG A 103 -15.22 -17.30 -6.07
#